data_AF-A0A2K5NMX1-F1
#
_entry.id   AF-A0A2K5NMX1-F1
#
_cell.length_a   1.000
_cell.length_b   1.000
_cell.length_c   1.000
_cell.angle_alpha   90.00
_cell.angle_beta   90.00
_cell.angle_gamma   90.00
#
_symmetry.space_group_name_H-M   'P 1'
#
loop_
_entity.id
_entity.type
_entity.pdbx_description
1 polymer ?
#
loop_
_entity_poly.entity_id
_entity_poly.type
_entity_poly.pdbx_seq_one_letter_code
_entity_poly.pdbx_strand_id
1 'polypeptide(L)' 'MATETVEFHKLKLAELKQECLACGLETKGIKQDLIHRLQAYLEEHKKNAGHGGSCL' A
#
# COMPACT_ATOMS: atom_id res chain seq x y z
N MET A 1 -14.62 8.47 1.84
CA MET A 1 -15.09 7.07 1.87
C MET A 1 -13.94 6.23 2.41
N ALA A 2 -14.18 5.44 3.46
CA ALA A 2 -13.13 4.89 4.32
C ALA A 2 -13.08 3.36 4.24
N THR A 3 -12.67 2.82 3.08
CA THR A 3 -12.59 1.36 2.88
C THR A 3 -11.25 0.87 2.33
N GLU A 4 -10.30 1.75 2.00
CA GLU A 4 -9.05 1.31 1.34
C GLU A 4 -8.08 0.56 2.28
N THR A 5 -8.03 0.88 3.58
CA THR A 5 -7.04 0.27 4.51
C THR A 5 -7.46 -1.10 5.05
N VAL A 6 -8.75 -1.42 5.08
CA VAL A 6 -9.26 -2.67 5.70
C VAL A 6 -9.14 -3.87 4.76
N GLU A 7 -9.02 -3.63 3.46
CA GLU A 7 -9.06 -4.68 2.44
C GLU A 7 -7.72 -5.47 2.36
N PHE A 8 -6.58 -4.88 2.73
CA PHE A 8 -5.28 -5.56 2.67
C PHE A 8 -5.21 -6.85 3.50
N HIS A 9 -5.92 -6.92 4.62
CA HIS A 9 -5.97 -8.13 5.44
C HIS A 9 -6.70 -9.28 4.76
N LYS A 10 -7.67 -9.00 3.89
CA LYS A 10 -8.44 -9.99 3.11
C LYS A 10 -7.70 -10.47 1.86
N LEU A 11 -6.78 -9.68 1.34
CA LEU A 11 -5.99 -10.01 0.17
C LEU A 11 -5.04 -11.20 0.43
N LYS A 12 -4.75 -11.96 -0.62
CA LYS A 12 -3.75 -13.02 -0.59
C LYS A 12 -2.34 -12.41 -0.55
N LEU A 13 -1.36 -13.19 -0.07
CA LEU A 13 0.03 -12.74 -0.04
C LEU A 13 0.55 -12.33 -1.44
N ALA A 14 0.12 -13.04 -2.49
CA ALA A 14 0.47 -12.71 -3.87
C ALA A 14 -0.05 -11.33 -4.28
N GLU A 15 -1.31 -11.03 -3.98
CA GLU A 15 -1.96 -9.74 -4.27
C GLU A 15 -1.23 -8.60 -3.55
N LEU A 16 -0.91 -8.77 -2.27
CA LEU A 16 -0.16 -7.79 -1.48
C LEU A 16 1.24 -7.51 -2.06
N LYS A 17 1.92 -8.54 -2.56
CA LYS A 17 3.21 -8.37 -3.23
C LYS A 17 3.04 -7.60 -4.54
N GLN A 18 2.00 -7.90 -5.33
CA GLN A 18 1.74 -7.18 -6.57
C GLN A 18 1.47 -5.70 -6.31
N GLU A 19 0.66 -5.39 -5.29
CA GLU A 19 0.34 -4.00 -4.95
C GLU A 19 1.57 -3.24 -4.45
N CYS A 20 2.40 -3.89 -3.62
CA CYS A 20 3.71 -3.32 -3.24
C CYS A 20 4.55 -3.06 -4.49
N LEU A 21 4.66 -4.02 -5.41
CA LEU A 21 5.45 -3.88 -6.63
C LEU A 21 4.94 -2.72 -7.52
N ALA A 22 3.62 -2.60 -7.66
CA ALA A 22 2.97 -1.53 -8.43
C ALA A 22 3.20 -0.15 -7.81
N CYS A 23 3.21 -0.06 -6.49
CA CYS A 23 3.58 1.16 -5.75
C CYS A 23 5.10 1.38 -5.66
N GLY A 24 5.94 0.51 -6.25
CA GLY A 24 7.40 0.60 -6.14
C GLY A 24 7.96 0.24 -4.76
N LEU A 25 7.13 -0.36 -3.90
CA LEU A 25 7.48 -0.81 -2.55
C LEU A 25 8.11 -2.21 -2.58
N GLU A 26 8.95 -2.48 -1.59
CA GLU A 26 9.61 -3.79 -1.47
C GLU A 26 8.62 -4.89 -1.05
N THR A 27 8.76 -6.07 -1.67
CA THR A 27 7.86 -7.22 -1.50
C THR A 27 8.44 -8.34 -0.62
N LYS A 28 9.55 -8.05 0.07
CA LYS A 28 10.22 -8.96 1.00
C LYS A 28 9.49 -9.00 2.34
N GLY A 29 9.60 -10.11 3.06
CA GLY A 29 8.97 -10.29 4.37
C GLY A 29 7.65 -11.07 4.33
N ILE A 30 6.97 -11.06 5.47
CA ILE A 30 5.70 -11.78 5.71
C ILE A 30 4.49 -10.94 5.29
N LYS A 31 3.31 -11.56 5.24
CA LYS A 31 2.05 -10.89 4.86
C LYS A 31 1.83 -9.57 5.62
N GLN A 32 2.07 -9.55 6.92
CA GLN A 32 1.90 -8.35 7.75
C GLN A 32 2.84 -7.21 7.36
N ASP A 33 4.08 -7.52 6.98
CA ASP A 33 5.06 -6.50 6.57
C ASP A 33 4.57 -5.76 5.33
N LEU A 34 4.08 -6.51 4.33
CA LEU A 34 3.50 -5.94 3.12
C LEU A 34 2.27 -5.08 3.42
N ILE A 35 1.39 -5.56 4.30
CA ILE A 35 0.18 -4.82 4.70
C ILE A 35 0.57 -3.51 5.37
N HIS A 36 1.47 -3.53 6.37
CA HIS A 36 1.93 -2.32 7.04
C HIS A 36 2.57 -1.34 6.07
N ARG A 37 3.38 -1.83 5.12
CA ARG A 37 4.06 -1.00 4.13
C ARG A 37 3.08 -0.30 3.19
N LEU A 38 2.07 -1.03 2.69
CA LEU A 38 0.99 -0.49 1.87
C LEU A 38 0.13 0.50 2.64
N GLN A 39 -0.20 0.20 3.91
CA GLN A 39 -0.96 1.12 4.76
C GLN A 39 -0.19 2.42 5.02
N ALA A 40 1.10 2.34 5.34
CA ALA A 40 1.95 3.51 5.54
C ALA A 40 2.07 4.35 4.27
N TYR A 41 2.28 3.70 3.12
CA TYR A 41 2.33 4.38 1.81
C TYR A 41 1.03 5.13 1.52
N LEU A 42 -0.14 4.51 1.75
CA LEU A 42 -1.42 5.16 1.57
C LEU A 42 -1.68 6.28 2.57
N GLU A 43 -1.26 6.15 3.83
CA GLU A 43 -1.41 7.21 4.83
C GLU A 43 -0.58 8.44 4.46
N GLU A 44 0.65 8.23 4.00
CA GLU A 44 1.54 9.28 3.52
C GLU A 44 1.04 9.94 2.22
N HIS A 45 0.58 9.14 1.26
CA HIS A 45 0.02 9.64 -0.01
C HIS A 45 -1.37 10.26 0.12
N LYS A 46 -2.23 9.79 1.04
CA LYS A 46 -3.55 10.42 1.32
C LYS A 46 -3.39 11.84 1.85
N LYS A 47 -2.29 12.14 2.53
CA LYS A 47 -2.04 13.46 3.12
C LYS A 47 -1.59 14.51 2.09
N ASN A 48 -1.16 14.07 0.91
CA ASN A 48 -0.61 14.92 -0.15
C ASN A 48 -1.43 14.97 -1.44
N ALA A 49 -2.70 14.56 -1.44
CA ALA A 49 -3.61 14.78 -2.58
C ALA A 49 -3.94 16.28 -2.86
N GLY A 50 -3.21 17.22 -2.25
CA GLY A 50 -3.28 18.66 -2.50
C GLY A 50 -2.05 19.29 -3.17
N HIS A 51 -0.84 18.68 -3.14
CA HIS A 51 0.32 19.33 -3.75
C HIS A 51 1.49 18.36 -3.98
N GLY A 52 1.70 17.97 -5.24
CA GLY A 52 3.01 17.58 -5.80
C GLY A 52 3.66 16.30 -5.29
N GLY A 53 3.55 15.22 -6.08
CA GLY A 53 4.39 14.03 -5.91
C GLY A 53 4.10 12.98 -6.97
N SER A 54 4.78 13.10 -8.11
CA SER A 54 4.75 12.15 -9.23
C SER A 54 5.11 10.74 -8.74
N CYS A 55 4.15 9.82 -8.87
CA CYS A 55 4.34 8.39 -9.09
C CYS A 55 3.15 7.86 -9.91
N LEU A 56 2.95 8.45 -11.09
CA LEU A 56 2.54 7.81 -12.34
C LEU A 56 2.94 8.71 -13.51
#